data_AF-A0A3B4DZK3-F1
#
_entry.id   AF-A0A3B4DZK3-F1
#
_cell.length_a   1.000
_cell.length_b   1.000
_cell.length_c   1.000
_cell.angle_alpha   90.00
_cell.angle_beta   90.00
_cell.angle_gamma   90.00
#
_symmetry.space_group_name_H-M   'P 1'
#
loop_
_entity.id
_entity.type
_entity.pdbx_description
1 polymer ?
#
loop_
_entity_poly.entity_id
_entity_poly.type
_entity_poly.pdbx_seq_one_letter_code
_entity_poly.pdbx_strand_id
1 'polypeptide(L)'
;MCVMYVETYLFSRIYNLFKLCIGNDFQGLTMEDSVEVILQDNRSRFSHHSPDKPILTAASGALLMSFYGLWSIFALPGFRKVPINLKVPYLPSSGAQTQNVMRLLQGRTGSLADLGSGDGRLVFAASSLGFQCTGFEINSILTGYARIKARWMGIPTTTARFVNEDFWKTNLSGYKNVTVFLAPGVMEVLGRKLEEELGDDARVIACRFPFPDWAATASEGQGLDQSWAYDMAHVCQPSTEAPQISNL
;
A
#
# COMPACT_ATOMS: atom_id res chain seq x y z
N MET A 1 -6.61 11.07 11.78
CA MET A 1 -6.85 11.77 13.06
C MET A 1 -8.18 11.40 13.73
N CYS A 2 -9.29 11.26 12.97
CA CYS A 2 -10.61 10.94 13.54
C CYS A 2 -10.70 9.52 14.18
N VAL A 3 -10.00 8.52 13.62
CA VAL A 3 -10.04 7.13 14.14
C VAL A 3 -9.33 6.99 15.49
N MET A 4 -8.21 7.69 15.70
CA MET A 4 -7.53 7.72 17.01
C MET A 4 -8.34 8.41 18.11
N TYR A 5 -9.19 9.39 17.75
CA TYR A 5 -10.03 10.11 18.70
C TYR A 5 -11.17 9.22 19.21
N VAL A 6 -11.72 8.35 18.35
CA VAL A 6 -12.74 7.38 18.75
C VAL A 6 -12.16 6.30 19.66
N GLU A 7 -10.93 5.84 19.41
CA GLU A 7 -10.27 4.85 20.27
C GLU A 7 -9.96 5.38 21.66
N THR A 8 -9.45 6.61 21.79
CA THR A 8 -9.20 7.21 23.11
C THR A 8 -10.50 7.50 23.88
N TYR A 9 -11.58 7.89 23.20
CA TYR A 9 -12.87 8.12 23.82
C TYR A 9 -13.54 6.82 24.31
N LEU A 10 -13.41 5.73 23.54
CA LEU A 10 -13.93 4.42 23.93
C LEU A 10 -13.12 3.80 25.07
N PHE A 11 -11.79 3.96 25.05
CA PHE A 11 -10.90 3.51 26.13
C PHE A 11 -11.16 4.27 27.44
N SER A 12 -11.38 5.58 27.38
CA SER A 12 -11.75 6.40 28.54
C SER A 12 -13.13 6.02 29.10
N ARG A 13 -14.11 5.67 28.25
CA ARG A 13 -15.42 5.18 28.70
C ARG A 13 -15.35 3.79 29.33
N ILE A 14 -14.57 2.88 28.76
CA ILE A 14 -14.39 1.53 29.31
C ILE A 14 -13.63 1.59 30.63
N TYR A 15 -12.59 2.42 30.74
CA TYR A 15 -11.85 2.63 32.00
C TYR A 15 -12.72 3.29 33.08
N ASN A 16 -13.57 4.25 32.71
CA ASN A 16 -14.53 4.84 33.65
C ASN A 16 -15.65 3.88 34.04
N LEU A 17 -16.12 3.00 33.15
CA LEU A 17 -17.03 1.90 33.52
C LEU A 17 -16.36 0.91 34.49
N PHE A 18 -15.07 0.61 34.26
CA PHE A 18 -14.30 -0.25 35.15
C PHE A 18 -14.06 0.40 36.53
N LYS A 19 -13.89 1.73 36.54
CA LYS A 19 -13.76 2.54 37.77
C LYS A 19 -15.10 2.74 38.50
N LEU A 20 -16.23 2.71 37.80
CA LEU A 20 -17.58 2.67 38.40
C LEU A 20 -17.91 1.30 39.01
N CYS A 21 -17.30 0.22 38.51
CA CYS A 21 -17.44 -1.13 39.10
C CYS A 21 -16.59 -1.34 40.37
N ILE A 22 -15.61 -0.46 40.63
CA ILE A 22 -14.79 -0.47 41.85
C ILE A 22 -15.10 0.82 42.60
N GLY A 23 -16.18 0.79 43.36
CA GLY A 23 -16.79 1.96 44.01
C GLY A 23 -15.81 2.84 44.78
N ASN A 24 -15.92 4.15 44.56
CA ASN A 24 -15.34 5.19 45.40
C ASN A 24 -16.48 5.80 46.21
N ASP A 25 -16.57 5.50 47.51
CA ASP A 25 -17.35 6.31 48.44
C ASP A 25 -16.52 6.58 49.69
N PHE A 26 -16.04 7.83 49.79
CA PHE A 26 -15.57 8.41 51.04
C PHE A 26 -15.95 9.89 51.07
N GLN A 27 -17.06 10.23 51.74
CA GLN A 27 -17.21 11.49 52.49
C GLN A 27 -18.49 11.49 53.35
N GLY A 28 -18.31 11.64 54.66
CA GLY A 28 -19.12 12.54 55.49
C GLY A 28 -20.32 11.99 56.28
N LEU A 29 -20.16 12.00 57.61
CA LEU A 29 -21.15 12.20 58.69
C LEU A 29 -21.85 10.97 59.32
N THR A 30 -21.29 10.59 60.49
CA THR A 30 -21.91 10.26 61.80
C THR A 30 -23.16 9.37 61.86
N MET A 31 -23.04 8.17 62.46
CA MET A 31 -23.68 7.76 63.74
C MET A 31 -23.34 6.27 64.02
N GLU A 32 -22.61 6.00 65.09
CA GLU A 32 -21.74 4.80 65.25
C GLU A 32 -22.44 3.50 65.66
N ASP A 33 -23.74 3.47 65.93
CA ASP A 33 -24.43 2.25 66.40
C ASP A 33 -25.12 1.42 65.29
N SER A 34 -25.15 1.92 64.05
CA SER A 34 -25.73 1.19 62.90
C SER A 34 -24.69 0.39 62.10
N VAL A 35 -23.40 0.63 62.34
CA VAL A 35 -22.32 0.09 61.51
C VAL A 35 -22.09 -1.39 61.77
N GLU A 36 -22.19 -1.88 63.01
CA GLU A 36 -21.95 -3.31 63.29
C GLU A 36 -23.06 -4.21 62.73
N VAL A 37 -24.31 -3.75 62.75
CA VAL A 37 -25.46 -4.47 62.18
C VAL A 37 -25.40 -4.47 60.64
N ILE A 38 -25.03 -3.34 60.02
CA ILE A 38 -24.86 -3.24 58.57
C ILE A 38 -23.60 -4.00 58.12
N LEU A 39 -22.53 -4.03 58.91
CA LEU A 39 -21.34 -4.82 58.60
C LEU A 39 -21.60 -6.33 58.73
N GLN A 40 -22.49 -6.79 59.64
CA GLN A 40 -22.88 -8.20 59.70
C GLN A 40 -23.80 -8.61 58.53
N ASP A 41 -24.76 -7.77 58.14
CA ASP A 41 -25.64 -8.05 56.98
C ASP A 41 -24.88 -7.96 55.64
N ASN A 42 -23.94 -7.03 55.52
CA ASN A 42 -23.12 -6.91 54.32
C ASN A 42 -22.06 -8.03 54.25
N ARG A 43 -21.52 -8.48 55.39
CA ARG A 43 -20.61 -9.64 55.44
C ARG A 43 -21.34 -10.95 55.14
N SER A 44 -22.62 -11.09 55.48
CA SER A 44 -23.42 -12.28 55.13
C SER A 44 -23.85 -12.27 53.65
N ARG A 45 -24.17 -11.09 53.08
CA ARG A 45 -24.48 -10.93 51.64
C ARG A 45 -23.26 -11.06 50.72
N PHE A 46 -22.09 -10.55 51.12
CA PHE A 46 -20.84 -10.77 50.38
C PHE A 46 -20.21 -12.15 50.62
N SER A 47 -20.60 -12.85 51.69
CA SER A 47 -20.25 -14.25 51.93
C SER A 47 -21.18 -15.24 51.21
N HIS A 48 -22.00 -14.78 50.26
CA HIS A 48 -22.45 -15.64 49.18
C HIS A 48 -21.25 -15.89 48.25
N HIS A 49 -20.42 -16.83 48.69
CA HIS A 49 -19.38 -17.48 47.93
C HIS A 49 -20.00 -17.96 46.60
N SER A 50 -19.90 -17.15 45.55
CA SER A 50 -19.88 -17.71 44.21
C SER A 50 -18.68 -18.63 44.21
N PRO A 51 -18.87 -19.95 43.99
CA PRO A 51 -17.73 -20.85 43.98
C PRO A 51 -16.77 -20.28 42.94
N ASP A 52 -15.56 -19.94 43.36
CA ASP A 52 -14.50 -19.58 42.44
C ASP A 52 -14.40 -20.75 41.48
N LYS A 53 -14.92 -20.58 40.26
CA LYS A 53 -14.82 -21.56 39.19
C LYS A 53 -13.58 -21.14 38.42
N PRO A 54 -12.36 -21.54 38.83
CA PRO A 54 -11.13 -21.13 38.14
C PRO A 54 -11.18 -21.50 36.65
N ILE A 55 -11.93 -22.56 36.31
CA ILE A 55 -12.22 -22.98 34.94
C ILE A 55 -13.00 -21.91 34.16
N LEU A 56 -14.00 -21.26 34.77
CA LEU A 56 -14.80 -20.23 34.12
C LEU A 56 -13.99 -18.96 33.90
N THR A 57 -13.18 -18.56 34.89
CA THR A 57 -12.28 -17.40 34.80
C THR A 57 -11.16 -17.65 33.78
N ALA A 58 -10.62 -18.86 33.73
CA ALA A 58 -9.63 -19.25 32.71
C ALA A 58 -10.26 -19.27 31.30
N ALA A 59 -11.48 -19.79 31.16
CA ALA A 59 -12.18 -19.84 29.88
C ALA A 59 -12.52 -18.45 29.33
N SER A 60 -12.96 -17.51 30.18
CA SER A 60 -13.24 -16.14 29.76
C SER A 60 -11.96 -15.39 29.36
N GLY A 61 -10.86 -15.59 30.09
CA GLY A 61 -9.55 -15.06 29.73
C GLY A 61 -9.04 -15.59 28.38
N ALA A 62 -9.20 -16.89 28.12
CA ALA A 62 -8.79 -17.51 26.85
C ALA A 62 -9.61 -17.00 25.65
N LEU A 63 -10.91 -16.79 25.83
CA LEU A 63 -11.80 -16.20 24.82
C LEU A 63 -11.39 -14.76 24.50
N LEU A 64 -11.14 -13.93 25.51
CA LEU A 64 -10.70 -12.56 25.32
C LEU A 64 -9.33 -12.49 24.65
N MET A 65 -8.37 -13.33 25.05
CA MET A 65 -7.05 -13.39 24.43
C MET A 65 -7.13 -13.84 22.97
N SER A 66 -8.01 -14.80 22.66
CA SER A 66 -8.24 -15.27 21.30
C SER A 66 -8.90 -14.19 20.44
N PHE A 67 -9.89 -13.47 20.99
CA PHE A 67 -10.54 -12.35 20.30
C PHE A 67 -9.57 -11.19 20.08
N TYR A 68 -8.75 -10.86 21.07
CA TYR A 68 -7.74 -9.80 20.98
C TYR A 68 -6.60 -10.18 20.04
N GLY A 69 -6.14 -11.43 20.08
CA GLY A 69 -5.17 -11.97 19.13
C GLY A 69 -5.69 -11.89 17.70
N LEU A 70 -6.93 -12.33 17.47
CA LEU A 70 -7.58 -12.22 16.16
C LEU A 70 -7.73 -10.77 15.71
N TRP A 71 -8.14 -9.86 16.59
CA TRP A 71 -8.27 -8.43 16.30
C TRP A 71 -6.92 -7.76 16.00
N SER A 72 -5.87 -8.15 16.73
CA SER A 72 -4.52 -7.59 16.57
C SER A 72 -3.92 -7.86 15.18
N ILE A 73 -4.30 -8.97 14.52
CA ILE A 73 -3.90 -9.29 13.14
C ILE A 73 -4.44 -8.24 12.16
N PHE A 74 -5.62 -7.67 12.41
CA PHE A 74 -6.20 -6.60 11.59
C PHE A 74 -5.63 -5.21 11.94
N ALA A 75 -5.28 -4.99 13.21
CA ALA A 75 -4.77 -3.72 13.72
C ALA A 75 -3.27 -3.50 13.42
N LEU A 76 -2.44 -4.55 13.38
CA LEU A 76 -1.00 -4.43 13.13
C LEU A 76 -0.71 -4.17 11.64
N PRO A 77 -0.20 -2.99 11.27
CA PRO A 77 0.06 -2.63 9.87
C PRO A 77 1.20 -3.42 9.21
N GLY A 78 2.04 -4.11 10.00
CA GLY A 78 3.24 -4.83 9.53
C GLY A 78 2.97 -6.09 8.68
N PHE A 79 1.76 -6.64 8.67
CA PHE A 79 1.42 -7.80 7.83
C PHE A 79 0.91 -7.43 6.43
N ARG A 80 0.78 -6.14 6.12
CA ARG A 80 0.34 -5.69 4.79
C ARG A 80 1.55 -5.70 3.86
N LYS A 81 1.52 -6.54 2.81
CA LYS A 81 2.61 -6.67 1.82
C LYS A 81 3.05 -5.32 1.24
N VAL A 82 2.12 -4.36 1.10
CA VAL A 82 2.32 -3.00 0.60
C VAL A 82 1.60 -2.01 1.53
N PRO A 83 2.24 -0.90 1.93
CA PRO A 83 1.59 0.13 2.74
C PRO A 83 0.37 0.72 2.01
N ILE A 84 -0.69 1.03 2.75
CA ILE A 84 -1.97 1.51 2.17
C ILE A 84 -1.75 2.76 1.31
N ASN A 85 -0.83 3.63 1.69
CA ASN A 85 -0.50 4.86 0.98
C ASN A 85 0.10 4.64 -0.42
N LEU A 86 0.56 3.42 -0.72
CA LEU A 86 1.13 3.04 -2.02
C LEU A 86 0.14 2.27 -2.91
N LYS A 87 -1.08 1.99 -2.42
CA LYS A 87 -2.11 1.31 -3.21
C LYS A 87 -2.80 2.31 -4.12
N VAL A 88 -2.69 2.08 -5.42
CA VAL A 88 -3.35 2.87 -6.46
C VAL A 88 -4.61 2.14 -6.92
N PRO A 89 -5.78 2.79 -7.03
CA PRO A 89 -6.96 2.17 -7.60
C PRO A 89 -6.74 1.82 -9.07
N TYR A 90 -7.30 0.69 -9.52
CA TYR A 90 -7.19 0.29 -10.92
C TYR A 90 -7.92 1.26 -11.84
N LEU A 91 -7.19 1.82 -12.81
CA LEU A 91 -7.72 2.64 -13.89
C LEU A 91 -7.11 2.19 -15.21
N PRO A 92 -7.90 1.69 -16.18
CA PRO A 92 -7.36 1.28 -17.46
C PRO A 92 -6.81 2.49 -18.24
N SER A 93 -5.69 2.30 -18.93
CA SER A 93 -5.16 3.31 -19.86
C SER A 93 -6.08 3.48 -21.07
N SER A 94 -6.26 4.72 -21.53
CA SER A 94 -7.04 4.98 -22.74
C SER A 94 -6.33 4.41 -23.99
N GLY A 95 -7.05 4.30 -25.11
CA GLY A 95 -6.44 3.92 -26.38
C GLY A 95 -5.38 4.93 -26.84
N ALA A 96 -5.65 6.22 -26.64
CA ALA A 96 -4.70 7.30 -26.95
C ALA A 96 -3.44 7.21 -26.07
N GLN A 97 -3.60 7.01 -24.76
CA GLN A 97 -2.50 6.79 -23.82
C GLN A 97 -1.63 5.60 -24.23
N THR A 98 -2.27 4.48 -24.63
CA THR A 98 -1.54 3.29 -25.11
C THR A 98 -0.73 3.61 -26.36
N GLN A 99 -1.31 4.32 -27.33
CA GLN A 99 -0.61 4.71 -28.56
C GLN A 99 0.56 5.67 -28.29
N ASN A 100 0.40 6.62 -27.38
CA ASN A 100 1.46 7.55 -26.99
C ASN A 100 2.66 6.80 -26.40
N VAL A 101 2.41 5.83 -25.51
CA VAL A 101 3.47 4.95 -24.98
C VAL A 101 4.14 4.16 -26.10
N MET A 102 3.38 3.59 -27.03
CA MET A 102 3.94 2.84 -28.16
C MET A 102 4.81 3.73 -29.07
N ARG A 103 4.44 5.00 -29.28
CA ARG A 103 5.28 5.97 -30.02
C ARG A 103 6.59 6.26 -29.30
N LEU A 104 6.55 6.46 -27.99
CA LEU A 104 7.75 6.68 -27.17
C LEU A 104 8.69 5.46 -27.11
N LEU A 105 8.15 4.26 -27.37
CA LEU A 105 8.91 3.01 -27.51
C LEU A 105 9.46 2.77 -28.92
N GLN A 106 9.11 3.59 -29.92
CA GLN A 106 9.60 3.37 -31.28
C GLN A 106 11.13 3.45 -31.34
N GLY A 107 11.72 2.49 -32.07
CA GLY A 107 13.18 2.35 -32.16
C GLY A 107 13.85 1.69 -30.95
N ARG A 108 13.11 1.41 -29.87
CA ARG A 108 13.60 0.62 -28.73
C ARG A 108 13.36 -0.87 -28.95
N THR A 109 14.13 -1.70 -28.28
CA THR A 109 14.01 -3.17 -28.31
C THR A 109 14.33 -3.77 -26.94
N GLY A 110 14.17 -5.08 -26.80
CA GLY A 110 14.59 -5.84 -25.61
C GLY A 110 13.45 -6.10 -24.61
N SER A 111 13.82 -6.22 -23.34
CA SER A 111 12.91 -6.50 -22.24
C SER A 111 12.14 -5.25 -21.82
N LEU A 112 10.85 -5.42 -21.50
CA LEU A 112 9.98 -4.36 -21.01
C LEU A 112 9.27 -4.78 -19.71
N ALA A 113 9.32 -3.95 -18.68
CA ALA A 113 8.54 -4.13 -17.46
C ALA A 113 7.38 -3.12 -17.40
N ASP A 114 6.17 -3.59 -17.14
CA ASP A 114 5.00 -2.73 -16.92
C ASP A 114 4.61 -2.78 -15.43
N LEU A 115 4.85 -1.68 -14.71
CA LEU A 115 4.65 -1.59 -13.26
C LEU A 115 3.21 -1.15 -12.97
N GLY A 116 2.39 -2.10 -12.50
CA GLY A 116 0.94 -1.89 -12.35
C GLY A 116 0.17 -2.24 -13.62
N SER A 117 0.48 -3.41 -14.21
CA SER A 117 0.00 -3.78 -15.55
C SER A 117 -1.52 -3.96 -15.70
N GLY A 118 -2.26 -4.11 -14.59
CA GLY A 118 -3.73 -4.14 -14.62
C GLY A 118 -4.31 -5.24 -15.53
N ASP A 119 -5.08 -4.84 -16.56
CA ASP A 119 -5.65 -5.75 -17.57
C ASP A 119 -4.65 -6.20 -18.65
N GLY A 120 -3.39 -5.75 -18.55
CA GLY A 120 -2.27 -6.08 -19.43
C GLY A 120 -2.24 -5.31 -20.74
N ARG A 121 -3.03 -4.25 -20.90
CA ARG A 121 -3.15 -3.52 -22.19
C ARG A 121 -1.82 -3.03 -22.76
N LEU A 122 -0.99 -2.39 -21.94
CA LEU A 122 0.33 -1.90 -22.37
C LEU A 122 1.26 -3.06 -22.71
N VAL A 123 1.27 -4.11 -21.88
CA VAL A 123 2.02 -5.35 -22.14
C VAL A 123 1.62 -5.99 -23.48
N PHE A 124 0.33 -6.13 -23.76
CA PHE A 124 -0.14 -6.69 -25.02
C PHE A 124 0.28 -5.83 -26.22
N ALA A 125 0.08 -4.51 -26.14
CA ALA A 125 0.48 -3.59 -27.20
C ALA A 125 1.99 -3.63 -27.45
N ALA A 126 2.82 -3.55 -26.39
CA ALA A 126 4.26 -3.61 -26.52
C ALA A 126 4.74 -4.99 -27.04
N SER A 127 4.13 -6.07 -26.58
CA SER A 127 4.48 -7.42 -27.07
C SER A 127 4.21 -7.58 -28.57
N SER A 128 3.18 -6.92 -29.11
CA SER A 128 2.89 -6.89 -30.55
C SER A 128 3.93 -6.13 -31.38
N LEU A 129 4.71 -5.24 -30.74
CA LEU A 129 5.87 -4.56 -31.33
C LEU A 129 7.17 -5.38 -31.19
N GLY A 130 7.12 -6.59 -30.64
CA GLY A 130 8.28 -7.48 -30.51
C GLY A 130 9.05 -7.37 -29.19
N PHE A 131 8.54 -6.64 -28.21
CA PHE A 131 9.17 -6.58 -26.87
C PHE A 131 8.92 -7.87 -26.08
N GLN A 132 9.88 -8.22 -25.22
CA GLN A 132 9.71 -9.27 -24.20
C GLN A 132 9.18 -8.64 -22.92
N CYS A 133 7.87 -8.73 -22.73
CA CYS A 133 7.17 -7.97 -21.71
C CYS A 133 6.91 -8.78 -20.43
N THR A 134 7.14 -8.17 -19.27
CA THR A 134 6.67 -8.65 -17.98
C THR A 134 5.77 -7.61 -17.32
N GLY A 135 4.50 -7.96 -17.10
CA GLY A 135 3.56 -7.13 -16.35
C GLY A 135 3.53 -7.51 -14.88
N PHE A 136 3.82 -6.54 -14.01
CA PHE A 136 3.74 -6.68 -12.55
C PHE A 136 2.41 -6.13 -12.05
N GLU A 137 1.67 -6.93 -11.30
CA GLU A 137 0.38 -6.52 -10.73
C GLU A 137 0.13 -7.21 -9.38
N ILE A 138 -0.22 -6.45 -8.35
CA ILE A 138 -0.45 -7.00 -7.01
C ILE A 138 -1.84 -7.63 -6.88
N ASN A 139 -2.82 -7.18 -7.67
CA ASN A 139 -4.16 -7.73 -7.70
C ASN A 139 -4.19 -9.06 -8.46
N SER A 140 -4.38 -10.16 -7.71
CA SER A 140 -4.39 -11.51 -8.27
C SER A 140 -5.54 -11.74 -9.26
N ILE A 141 -6.66 -11.03 -9.11
CA ILE A 141 -7.80 -11.13 -10.04
C ILE A 141 -7.43 -10.54 -11.40
N LEU A 142 -6.87 -9.33 -11.43
CA LEU A 142 -6.42 -8.67 -12.65
C LEU A 142 -5.29 -9.46 -13.32
N THR A 143 -4.33 -9.94 -12.53
CA THR A 143 -3.26 -10.81 -13.05
C THR A 143 -3.82 -12.09 -13.66
N GLY A 144 -4.81 -12.72 -12.99
CA GLY A 144 -5.49 -13.91 -13.50
C GLY A 144 -6.21 -13.64 -14.82
N TYR A 145 -6.94 -12.52 -14.90
CA TYR A 145 -7.59 -12.05 -16.12
C TYR A 145 -6.59 -11.86 -17.27
N ALA A 146 -5.48 -11.14 -17.03
CA ALA A 146 -4.45 -10.90 -18.04
C ALA A 146 -3.80 -12.20 -18.52
N ARG A 147 -3.52 -13.16 -17.62
CA ARG A 147 -2.98 -14.48 -17.99
C ARG A 147 -3.95 -15.29 -18.87
N ILE A 148 -5.24 -15.30 -18.52
CA ILE A 148 -6.26 -16.00 -19.31
C ILE A 148 -6.37 -15.36 -20.69
N LYS A 149 -6.44 -14.03 -20.75
CA LYS A 149 -6.47 -13.26 -21.99
C LYS A 149 -5.25 -13.52 -22.88
N ALA A 150 -4.05 -13.55 -22.30
CA ALA A 150 -2.81 -13.88 -23.02
C ALA A 150 -2.87 -15.30 -23.64
N ARG A 151 -3.35 -16.28 -22.87
CA ARG A 151 -3.55 -17.66 -23.36
C ARG A 151 -4.57 -17.72 -24.48
N TRP A 152 -5.69 -17.00 -24.36
CA TRP A 152 -6.72 -16.94 -25.40
C TRP A 152 -6.23 -16.29 -26.70
N MET A 153 -5.33 -15.30 -26.58
CA MET A 153 -4.67 -14.68 -27.73
C MET A 153 -3.51 -15.52 -28.29
N GLY A 154 -3.18 -16.66 -27.68
CA GLY A 154 -2.06 -17.50 -28.10
C GLY A 154 -0.68 -16.87 -27.89
N ILE A 155 -0.55 -15.89 -27.01
CA ILE A 155 0.72 -15.19 -26.78
C ILE A 155 1.62 -16.05 -25.88
N PRO A 156 2.83 -16.41 -26.33
CA PRO A 156 3.77 -17.20 -25.52
C PRO A 156 4.22 -16.45 -24.26
N THR A 157 4.51 -17.20 -23.19
CA THR A 157 5.03 -16.63 -21.93
C THR A 157 6.42 -16.00 -22.06
N THR A 158 7.17 -16.37 -23.10
CA THR A 158 8.47 -15.74 -23.46
C THR A 158 8.30 -14.34 -24.04
N THR A 159 7.11 -14.04 -24.56
CA THR A 159 6.77 -12.76 -25.21
C THR A 159 5.99 -11.86 -24.24
N ALA A 160 4.98 -12.39 -23.56
CA ALA A 160 4.25 -11.65 -22.53
C ALA A 160 4.03 -12.51 -21.28
N ARG A 161 4.56 -12.06 -20.15
CA ARG A 161 4.44 -12.72 -18.84
C ARG A 161 3.74 -11.81 -17.85
N PHE A 162 2.76 -12.33 -17.12
CA PHE A 162 2.06 -11.59 -16.07
C PHE A 162 2.36 -12.21 -14.70
N VAL A 163 2.87 -11.40 -13.78
CA VAL A 163 3.38 -11.85 -12.48
C VAL A 163 2.60 -11.16 -11.36
N ASN A 164 2.11 -11.96 -10.41
CA ASN A 164 1.37 -11.44 -9.26
C ASN A 164 2.34 -11.09 -8.13
N GLU A 165 3.12 -10.04 -8.34
CA GLU A 165 4.20 -9.63 -7.45
C GLU A 165 4.15 -8.14 -7.14
N ASP A 166 4.73 -7.81 -6.00
CA ASP A 166 4.97 -6.44 -5.59
C ASP A 166 6.25 -5.93 -6.25
N PHE A 167 6.10 -5.05 -7.25
CA PHE A 167 7.24 -4.52 -7.99
C PHE A 167 8.22 -3.74 -7.12
N TRP A 168 7.84 -3.28 -5.92
CA TRP A 168 8.75 -2.62 -4.99
C TRP A 168 9.87 -3.56 -4.51
N LYS A 169 9.59 -4.87 -4.46
CA LYS A 169 10.51 -5.91 -3.98
C LYS A 169 11.17 -6.70 -5.10
N THR A 170 10.75 -6.46 -6.34
CA THR A 170 11.34 -7.10 -7.51
C THR A 170 12.57 -6.32 -7.96
N ASN A 171 13.59 -7.04 -8.42
CA ASN A 171 14.76 -6.46 -9.07
C ASN A 171 14.43 -6.07 -10.52
N LEU A 172 14.58 -4.79 -10.85
CA LEU A 172 14.28 -4.24 -12.18
C LEU A 172 15.50 -4.11 -13.10
N SER A 173 16.71 -4.45 -12.65
CA SER A 173 17.96 -4.22 -13.42
C SER A 173 18.07 -4.97 -14.75
N GLY A 174 17.29 -6.04 -14.93
CA GLY A 174 17.23 -6.79 -16.18
C GLY A 174 16.36 -6.17 -17.29
N TYR A 175 15.68 -5.05 -17.01
CA TYR A 175 14.76 -4.42 -17.96
C TYR A 175 15.37 -3.22 -18.67
N LYS A 176 15.28 -3.19 -20.00
CA LYS A 176 15.75 -2.07 -20.84
C LYS A 176 14.69 -0.99 -21.05
N ASN A 177 13.43 -1.32 -20.81
CA ASN A 177 12.31 -0.41 -20.94
C ASN A 177 11.35 -0.63 -19.78
N VAL A 178 10.85 0.45 -19.18
CA VAL A 178 9.90 0.40 -18.07
C VAL A 178 8.73 1.32 -18.37
N THR A 179 7.51 0.84 -18.22
CA THR A 179 6.29 1.64 -18.32
C THR A 179 5.63 1.74 -16.95
N VAL A 180 5.19 2.95 -16.58
CA VAL A 180 4.54 3.22 -15.30
C VAL A 180 3.28 4.05 -15.52
N PHE A 181 2.16 3.59 -14.96
CA PHE A 181 0.92 4.35 -14.91
C PHE A 181 0.32 4.30 -13.51
N LEU A 182 0.87 5.14 -12.63
CA LEU A 182 0.59 5.13 -11.20
C LEU A 182 0.11 6.51 -10.70
N ALA A 183 -0.19 6.62 -9.41
CA ALA A 183 -0.62 7.87 -8.78
C ALA A 183 0.57 8.82 -8.55
N PRO A 184 0.35 10.15 -8.54
CA PRO A 184 1.43 11.12 -8.35
C PRO A 184 2.18 10.94 -7.02
N GLY A 185 1.48 10.54 -5.95
CA GLY A 185 2.08 10.33 -4.62
C GLY A 185 3.09 9.18 -4.53
N VAL A 186 3.20 8.31 -5.55
CA VAL A 186 4.20 7.24 -5.59
C VAL A 186 5.36 7.51 -6.55
N MET A 187 5.26 8.54 -7.41
CA MET A 187 6.23 8.79 -8.48
C MET A 187 7.62 9.14 -7.93
N GLU A 188 7.70 9.96 -6.88
CA GLU A 188 8.98 10.34 -6.26
C GLU A 188 9.72 9.14 -5.66
N VAL A 189 9.01 8.30 -4.90
CA VAL A 189 9.57 7.09 -4.29
C VAL A 189 9.98 6.07 -5.36
N LEU A 190 9.19 5.98 -6.43
CA LEU A 190 9.49 5.10 -7.55
C LEU A 190 10.71 5.57 -8.33
N GLY A 191 10.87 6.88 -8.53
CA GLY A 191 12.02 7.46 -9.24
C GLY A 191 13.33 6.99 -8.61
N ARG A 192 13.47 7.15 -7.29
CA ARG A 192 14.66 6.70 -6.55
C ARG A 192 14.97 5.21 -6.75
N LYS A 193 13.96 4.34 -6.69
CA LYS A 193 14.16 2.90 -6.95
C LYS A 193 14.64 2.64 -8.38
N LEU A 194 14.10 3.35 -9.36
CA LEU A 194 14.47 3.18 -10.77
C LEU A 194 15.89 3.70 -11.06
N GLU A 195 16.29 4.81 -10.44
CA GLU A 195 17.68 5.32 -10.47
C GLU A 195 18.68 4.30 -9.90
N GLU A 196 18.33 3.65 -8.78
CA GLU A 196 19.22 2.68 -8.11
C GLU A 196 19.33 1.35 -8.87
N GLU A 197 18.27 0.91 -9.56
CA GLU A 197 18.21 -0.44 -10.14
C GLU A 197 18.40 -0.50 -11.65
N LEU A 198 17.98 0.52 -12.41
CA LEU A 198 18.05 0.48 -13.86
C LEU A 198 19.44 0.82 -14.37
N GLY A 199 19.84 0.18 -15.48
CA GLY A 199 21.06 0.56 -16.19
C GLY A 199 20.89 1.87 -16.98
N ASP A 200 22.00 2.54 -17.27
CA ASP A 200 22.03 3.83 -17.98
C ASP A 200 21.36 3.76 -19.37
N ASP A 201 21.39 2.61 -20.03
CA ASP A 201 20.79 2.43 -21.35
C ASP A 201 19.28 2.14 -21.31
N ALA A 202 18.68 2.11 -20.12
CA ALA A 202 17.25 1.90 -19.94
C ALA A 202 16.44 3.17 -20.25
N ARG A 203 15.19 2.96 -20.69
CA ARG A 203 14.20 4.03 -20.88
C ARG A 203 13.00 3.79 -19.97
N VAL A 204 12.56 4.83 -19.27
CA VAL A 204 11.36 4.83 -18.45
C VAL A 204 10.29 5.68 -19.13
N ILE A 205 9.06 5.19 -19.20
CA ILE A 205 7.91 5.92 -19.72
C ILE A 205 6.86 6.07 -18.62
N ALA A 206 6.60 7.31 -18.23
CA ALA A 206 5.56 7.65 -17.26
C ALA A 206 4.29 8.11 -17.97
N CYS A 207 3.14 7.58 -17.56
CA CYS A 207 1.82 7.92 -18.07
C CYS A 207 1.10 8.87 -17.11
N ARG A 208 0.47 9.92 -17.64
CA ARG A 208 -0.34 10.95 -16.94
C ARG A 208 0.36 11.80 -15.87
N PHE A 209 1.28 11.24 -15.11
CA PHE A 209 2.05 11.96 -14.09
C PHE A 209 3.54 11.82 -14.38
N PRO A 210 4.30 12.93 -14.51
CA PRO A 210 5.75 12.88 -14.70
C PRO A 210 6.47 12.54 -13.39
N PHE A 211 7.73 12.13 -13.50
CA PHE A 211 8.66 12.09 -12.36
C PHE A 211 9.08 13.53 -12.01
N PRO A 212 8.92 13.98 -10.74
CA PRO A 212 9.14 15.38 -10.36
C PRO A 212 10.54 15.93 -10.66
N ASP A 213 11.59 15.14 -10.40
CA ASP A 213 12.99 15.59 -10.46
C ASP A 213 13.70 15.19 -11.75
N TRP A 214 12.99 14.58 -12.71
CA TRP A 214 13.59 14.05 -13.93
C TRP A 214 13.31 14.96 -15.13
N ALA A 215 14.35 15.22 -15.92
CA ALA A 215 14.20 15.88 -17.20
C ALA A 215 13.70 14.88 -18.26
N ALA A 216 12.49 15.09 -18.77
CA ALA A 216 11.93 14.25 -19.84
C ALA A 216 12.70 14.45 -21.15
N THR A 217 13.15 13.35 -21.75
CA THR A 217 13.84 13.35 -23.05
C THR A 217 12.85 13.51 -24.20
N ALA A 218 11.63 12.99 -24.04
CA ALA A 218 10.54 13.16 -24.99
C ALA A 218 9.18 13.14 -24.28
N SER A 219 8.14 13.64 -24.94
CA SER A 219 6.77 13.53 -24.44
C SER A 219 5.79 13.36 -25.60
N GLU A 220 4.69 12.66 -25.35
CA GLU A 220 3.64 12.39 -26.33
C GLU A 220 2.26 12.62 -25.71
N GLY A 221 1.31 13.11 -26.51
CA GLY A 221 -0.05 13.41 -26.04
C GLY A 221 -0.18 14.74 -25.30
N GLN A 222 -1.37 14.99 -24.74
CA GLN A 222 -1.75 16.21 -24.04
C GLN A 222 -2.76 15.88 -22.93
N GLY A 223 -2.79 16.70 -21.88
CA GLY A 223 -3.76 16.57 -20.79
C GLY A 223 -3.69 15.21 -20.09
N LEU A 224 -4.83 14.53 -19.95
CA LEU A 224 -4.93 13.26 -19.22
C LEU A 224 -4.28 12.06 -19.91
N ASP A 225 -3.91 12.19 -21.18
CA ASP A 225 -3.25 11.15 -21.98
C ASP A 225 -1.77 11.48 -22.26
N GLN A 226 -1.23 12.51 -21.60
CA GLN A 226 0.16 12.90 -21.74
C GLN A 226 1.09 11.83 -21.14
N SER A 227 2.20 11.57 -21.84
CA SER A 227 3.22 10.60 -21.46
C SER A 227 4.61 11.22 -21.59
N TRP A 228 5.53 10.84 -20.72
CA TRP A 228 6.91 11.33 -20.72
C TRP A 228 7.86 10.14 -20.81
N ALA A 229 8.89 10.26 -21.64
CA ALA A 229 9.99 9.31 -21.73
C ALA A 229 11.25 9.91 -21.11
N TYR A 230 11.98 9.08 -20.39
CA TYR A 230 13.20 9.42 -19.68
C TYR A 230 14.27 8.39 -20.02
N ASP A 231 15.40 8.83 -20.55
CA ASP A 231 16.57 7.99 -20.74
C ASP A 231 17.44 8.04 -19.49
N MET A 232 17.71 6.88 -18.88
CA MET A 232 18.42 6.82 -17.59
C MET A 232 19.83 7.42 -17.66
N ALA A 233 20.49 7.34 -18.81
CA ALA A 233 21.77 8.00 -19.07
C ALA A 233 21.76 9.52 -18.85
N HIS A 234 20.63 10.20 -19.01
CA HIS A 234 20.49 11.64 -18.77
C HIS A 234 19.99 11.95 -17.36
N VAL A 235 19.22 11.05 -16.75
CA VAL A 235 18.70 11.20 -15.40
C VAL A 235 19.83 11.11 -14.36
N CYS A 236 20.77 10.18 -14.56
CA CYS A 236 21.87 9.96 -13.62
C CYS A 236 23.01 11.00 -13.71
N GLN A 237 22.91 12.02 -14.58
CA GLN A 237 23.93 13.07 -14.65
C GLN A 237 23.66 14.14 -13.58
N PRO A 238 24.60 14.40 -12.65
CA PRO A 238 24.45 15.49 -11.71
C PRO A 238 24.39 16.81 -12.48
N SER A 239 23.35 17.60 -12.22
CA SER A 239 23.11 18.93 -12.79
C SER A 239 24.34 19.82 -12.64
N THR A 240 25.22 19.81 -13.63
CA THR A 240 26.38 20.69 -13.72
C THR A 240 26.08 21.78 -14.74
N GLU A 241 25.02 22.54 -14.52
CA GLU A 241 24.71 23.72 -15.32
C GLU A 241 23.89 24.72 -14.48
N ALA A 242 24.58 25.39 -13.55
CA ALA A 242 24.11 26.68 -13.05
C ALA A 242 24.52 27.74 -14.09
N PRO A 243 23.59 28.57 -14.60
CA PRO A 243 23.93 29.61 -15.56
C PRO A 243 24.87 30.62 -14.89
N GLN A 244 26.07 30.77 -15.47
CA GLN A 244 26.99 31.86 -15.16
C GLN A 244 26.29 33.17 -15.54
N ILE A 245 25.86 33.93 -14.54
CA ILE A 245 25.44 35.32 -14.72
C ILE A 245 26.72 36.09 -15.07
N SER A 246 26.96 36.26 -16.37
CA SER A 246 27.99 37.15 -16.89
C SER A 246 27.55 38.59 -16.61
N ASN A 247 28.35 39.28 -15.79
CA ASN A 247 28.24 40.71 -15.53
C ASN A 247 28.21 41.52 -16.84
N LEU A 248 27.22 42.41 -16.95
CA LEU A 248 27.24 43.62 -17.77
C LEU A 248 26.47 44.72 -17.02
#